data_AF-A0A7Y4ZJT4-F1
#
_entry.id   AF-A0A7Y4ZJT4-F1
#
_cell.length_a   1.000
_cell.length_b   1.000
_cell.length_c   1.000
_cell.angle_alpha   90.00
_cell.angle_beta   90.00
_cell.angle_gamma   90.00
#
_symmetry.space_group_name_H-M   'P 1'
#
loop_
_entity.id
_entity.type
_entity.pdbx_description
1 polymer ?
#
loop_
_entity_poly.entity_id
_entity_poly.type
_entity_poly.pdbx_seq_one_letter_code
_entity_poly.pdbx_strand_id
1 'polypeptide(L)' 'MHLRPLFALALVLIAAPAFRDDAETLFREGRKALEAGDYAVACAKFAESQRIEPAPGTLLNLAGCEERSGK' A
#
# COMPACT_ATOMS: atom_id res chain seq x y z
N MET A 1 -29.40 -29.23 -39.22
CA MET A 1 -27.94 -29.42 -39.06
C MET A 1 -27.32 -28.07 -38.78
N HIS A 2 -26.43 -28.05 -37.79
CA HIS A 2 -25.92 -26.90 -37.05
C HIS A 2 -25.11 -25.92 -37.90
N LEU A 3 -25.21 -24.62 -37.58
CA LEU A 3 -23.99 -23.81 -37.43
C LEU A 3 -24.23 -22.57 -36.56
N ARG A 4 -23.89 -22.68 -35.27
CA ARG A 4 -23.57 -21.53 -34.42
C ARG A 4 -22.07 -21.27 -34.56
N PRO A 5 -21.67 -20.01 -34.73
CA PRO A 5 -20.57 -19.48 -33.93
C PRO A 5 -21.03 -18.14 -33.33
N LEU A 6 -21.29 -17.97 -32.03
CA LEU A 6 -20.36 -18.21 -30.93
C LEU A 6 -18.93 -17.78 -31.29
N PHE A 7 -18.76 -16.55 -31.77
CA PHE A 7 -17.47 -15.87 -31.68
C PHE A 7 -17.54 -14.82 -30.58
N ALA A 8 -16.80 -15.13 -29.53
CA ALA A 8 -16.83 -14.51 -28.22
C ALA A 8 -16.49 -13.02 -28.27
N LEU A 9 -17.22 -12.25 -27.46
CA LEU A 9 -16.79 -10.96 -26.94
C LEU A 9 -15.48 -11.17 -26.17
N ALA A 10 -14.34 -10.95 -26.80
CA ALA A 10 -13.05 -10.99 -26.14
C ALA A 10 -12.86 -9.70 -25.31
N LEU A 11 -13.30 -9.74 -24.04
CA LEU A 11 -12.90 -8.74 -23.04
C LEU A 11 -11.43 -9.02 -22.69
N VAL A 12 -10.51 -8.27 -23.29
CA VAL A 12 -9.11 -8.27 -22.85
C VAL A 12 -9.07 -7.52 -21.52
N LEU A 13 -8.97 -8.26 -20.39
CA LEU A 13 -8.55 -7.67 -19.13
C LEU A 13 -7.05 -7.37 -19.23
N ILE A 14 -6.73 -6.13 -19.57
CA ILE A 14 -5.37 -5.60 -19.39
C ILE A 14 -5.18 -5.43 -17.88
N ALA A 15 -4.58 -6.42 -17.22
CA ALA A 15 -4.10 -6.26 -15.86
C ALA A 15 -2.89 -5.32 -15.91
N ALA A 16 -3.07 -4.06 -15.52
CA ALA A 16 -1.95 -3.13 -15.38
C ALA A 16 -1.01 -3.64 -14.26
N PRO A 17 0.31 -3.51 -14.42
CA PRO A 17 1.23 -3.86 -13.35
C PRO A 17 0.97 -2.94 -12.15
N ALA A 18 0.63 -3.53 -11.00
CA ALA A 18 0.59 -2.80 -9.76
C ALA A 18 2.03 -2.54 -9.32
N PHE A 19 2.55 -1.35 -9.60
CA PHE A 19 3.78 -0.88 -8.97
C PHE A 19 3.49 -0.70 -7.48
N ARG A 20 4.05 -1.57 -6.66
CA ARG A 20 3.99 -1.48 -5.21
C ARG A 20 5.31 -0.87 -4.73
N ASP A 21 5.24 0.20 -3.96
CA ASP A 21 6.43 0.84 -3.38
C ASP A 21 7.18 -0.16 -2.49
N ASP A 22 8.52 -0.04 -2.45
CA ASP A 22 9.33 -0.82 -1.52
C ASP A 22 9.20 -0.32 -0.06
N ALA A 23 9.62 -1.16 0.90
CA ALA A 23 9.47 -0.87 2.32
C ALA A 23 10.17 0.43 2.75
N GLU A 24 11.32 0.72 2.15
CA GLU A 24 12.15 1.87 2.46
C GLU A 24 11.53 3.17 1.91
N THR A 25 10.93 3.15 0.72
CA THR A 25 10.17 4.26 0.16
C THR A 25 8.97 4.58 1.04
N LEU A 26 8.19 3.56 1.42
CA LEU A 26 7.06 3.72 2.32
C LEU A 26 7.49 4.25 3.70
N PHE A 27 8.61 3.77 4.25
CA PHE A 27 9.15 4.28 5.51
C PHE A 27 9.49 5.77 5.42
N ARG A 28 10.19 6.20 4.35
CA ARG A 28 10.52 7.62 4.16
C ARG A 28 9.28 8.50 3.99
N GLU A 29 8.29 8.04 3.24
CA GLU A 29 7.03 8.76 3.09
C GLU A 29 6.25 8.84 4.40
N GLY A 30 6.23 7.75 5.17
CA GLY A 30 5.65 7.73 6.51
C GLY A 30 6.29 8.77 7.42
N ARG A 31 7.63 8.89 7.42
CA ARG A 31 8.33 9.93 8.21
C ARG A 31 7.95 11.34 7.78
N LYS A 32 7.88 11.62 6.47
CA LYS A 32 7.46 12.94 5.96
C LYS A 32 6.03 13.28 6.39
N ALA A 33 5.11 12.33 6.29
CA ALA A 33 3.73 12.52 6.73
C ALA A 33 3.64 12.75 8.25
N LEU A 34 4.43 11.99 9.02
CA LEU A 34 4.52 12.12 10.47
C LEU A 34 4.99 13.51 10.90
N GLU A 35 6.05 14.02 10.25
CA GLU A 35 6.59 15.37 10.43
C GLU A 35 5.58 16.46 10.06
N ALA A 36 4.76 16.21 9.02
CA ALA A 36 3.68 17.11 8.60
C ALA A 36 2.42 17.04 9.49
N GLY A 37 2.38 16.15 10.48
CA GLY A 37 1.21 15.93 11.34
C GLY A 37 0.08 15.12 10.69
N ASP A 38 0.29 14.55 9.50
CA ASP A 38 -0.67 13.67 8.84
C ASP A 38 -0.51 12.23 9.37
N TYR A 39 -1.03 12.02 10.58
CA TYR A 39 -0.87 10.75 11.28
C TYR A 39 -1.59 9.59 10.59
N ALA A 40 -2.70 9.85 9.88
CA ALA A 40 -3.42 8.82 9.13
C ALA A 40 -2.56 8.28 7.99
N VAL A 41 -1.96 9.17 7.18
CA VAL A 41 -1.04 8.76 6.10
C VAL A 41 0.22 8.13 6.67
N ALA A 42 0.79 8.69 7.73
CA ALA A 42 1.98 8.13 8.37
C ALA A 42 1.76 6.69 8.83
N CYS A 43 0.66 6.41 9.55
CA CYS A 43 0.37 5.06 10.03
C CYS A 43 0.12 4.06 8.91
N ALA A 44 -0.60 4.44 7.86
CA ALA A 44 -0.80 3.57 6.71
C ALA A 44 0.53 3.19 6.04
N LYS A 45 1.44 4.16 5.88
CA LYS A 45 2.75 3.95 5.26
C LYS A 45 3.69 3.12 6.12
N PHE A 46 3.76 3.38 7.44
CA PHE A 46 4.56 2.55 8.34
C PHE A 46 4.01 1.14 8.48
N ALA A 47 2.69 0.94 8.51
CA ALA A 47 2.09 -0.38 8.55
C ALA A 47 2.45 -1.21 7.30
N GLU A 48 2.37 -0.60 6.11
CA GLU A 48 2.73 -1.30 4.87
C GLU A 48 4.24 -1.56 4.79
N SER A 49 5.08 -0.59 5.19
CA SER A 49 6.53 -0.79 5.31
C SER A 49 6.86 -1.98 6.22
N GLN A 50 6.24 -2.01 7.42
CA GLN A 50 6.41 -3.08 8.40
C GLN A 50 5.91 -4.43 7.88
N ARG A 51 4.87 -4.43 7.04
CA ARG A 51 4.33 -5.64 6.42
C ARG A 51 5.27 -6.21 5.35
N ILE A 52 5.96 -5.35 4.61
CA ILE A 52 6.91 -5.76 3.56
C ILE A 52 8.24 -6.20 4.19
N GLU A 53 8.83 -5.36 5.03
CA GLU A 53 10.10 -5.63 5.72
C GLU A 53 9.98 -5.24 7.20
N PRO A 54 9.66 -6.21 8.08
CA PRO A 54 9.52 -5.94 9.50
C PRO A 54 10.82 -5.42 10.11
N ALA A 55 10.79 -4.23 10.71
CA ALA A 55 11.94 -3.63 11.36
C ALA A 55 11.53 -2.94 12.67
N PRO A 56 12.31 -3.06 13.76
CA PRO A 56 12.00 -2.38 15.02
C PRO A 56 11.81 -0.87 14.86
N GLY A 57 12.62 -0.22 14.01
CA GLY A 57 12.50 1.21 13.73
C GLY A 57 11.16 1.59 13.08
N THR A 58 10.66 0.78 12.15
CA THR A 58 9.35 0.99 11.52
C THR A 58 8.22 0.78 12.53
N LEU A 59 8.30 -0.27 13.35
CA LEU A 59 7.31 -0.53 14.39
C LEU A 59 7.21 0.60 15.42
N LEU A 60 8.35 1.19 15.82
CA LEU A 60 8.36 2.34 16.74
C LEU A 60 7.69 3.57 16.13
N ASN A 61 7.91 3.81 14.83
CA ASN A 61 7.25 4.92 14.14
C ASN A 61 5.75 4.69 13.96
N LEU A 62 5.34 3.44 13.70
CA LEU A 62 3.93 3.05 13.64
C LEU A 62 3.26 3.28 15.00
N ALA A 63 3.83 2.80 16.09
CA ALA A 63 3.29 3.04 17.44
C ALA A 63 3.19 4.55 17.74
N GLY A 64 4.22 5.33 17.40
CA GLY A 64 4.23 6.77 17.65
C GLY A 64 3.22 7.57 16.80
N CYS A 65 2.88 7.12 15.60
CA CYS A 65 1.80 7.74 14.84
C CYS A 65 0.42 7.33 15.37
N GLU A 66 0.25 6.08 15.81
CA GLU A 66 -1.01 5.58 16.37
C GLU A 66 -1.38 6.34 17.64
N GLU A 67 -0.42 6.49 18.56
CA GLU A 67 -0.59 7.29 19.78
C GLU A 67 -1.04 8.73 19.45
N ARG A 68 -0.38 9.40 18.50
CA ARG A 68 -0.74 10.76 18.08
C ARG A 68 -2.08 10.86 17.36
N SER A 69 -2.51 9.78 16.72
CA SER A 69 -3.85 9.67 16.12
C SER A 69 -4.95 9.33 17.14
N GLY A 70 -4.59 9.03 18.39
CA GLY A 70 -5.51 8.64 19.46
C GLY A 70 -5.94 7.16 19.40
N LYS A 71 -5.14 6.31 18.77
CA LYS A 71 -5.36 4.86 18.66
C LYS A 71 -4.54 4.07 19.69
#